data_AF-R7P9Q4-F1
#
_entry.id   AF-R7P9Q4-F1
#
_cell.length_a   1.000
_cell.length_b   1.000
_cell.length_c   1.000
_cell.angle_alpha   90.00
_cell.angle_beta   90.00
_cell.angle_gamma   90.00
#
_symmetry.space_group_name_H-M   'P 1'
#
loop_
_entity.id
_entity.type
_entity.pdbx_description
1 polymer ?
#
loop_
_entity_poly.entity_id
_entity_poly.type
_entity_poly.pdbx_seq_one_letter_code
_entity_poly.pdbx_strand_id
1 'polypeptide(L)'
;MKNFLQFGHLLVLGLIILLGFIAFKNTGMFDKWFDKSTTAEIIKSDIDKDQDGIDDYTDILEGAKKFIDTKPRYKSKYYNNGYPTDEYRVCTDLIWYALDNAGYDLKSLIDEDIKANKDAYDKDVGDANIDFRRVRNIKVFLDRNVLVLPNNDEFNPGDIVVYDNHIAIISDIKNKNKENYIIHHDGVHAYLDNGLFRKEIIGHYRWRLNNGIK
;
A
#
# COMPACT_ATOMS: atom_id res chain seq x y z
N MET A 1 35.91 41.55 -19.55
CA MET A 1 34.47 41.75 -19.22
C MET A 1 33.52 40.86 -20.03
N LYS A 2 33.61 40.78 -21.37
CA LYS A 2 32.70 39.93 -22.19
C LYS A 2 32.68 38.44 -21.78
N ASN A 3 33.85 37.84 -21.54
CA ASN A 3 33.94 36.43 -21.13
C ASN A 3 33.38 36.16 -19.71
N PHE A 4 33.40 37.17 -18.82
CA PHE A 4 32.86 37.07 -17.46
C PHE A 4 31.32 37.13 -17.47
N LEU A 5 30.75 38.00 -18.31
CA LEU A 5 29.30 38.04 -18.56
C LEU A 5 28.80 36.72 -19.20
N GLN A 6 29.51 36.21 -20.20
CA GLN A 6 29.17 34.93 -20.85
C GLN A 6 29.21 33.74 -19.87
N PHE A 7 30.18 33.71 -18.96
CA PHE A 7 30.25 32.66 -17.93
C PHE A 7 29.07 32.75 -16.95
N GLY A 8 28.68 33.96 -16.54
CA GLY A 8 27.50 34.19 -15.72
C GLY A 8 26.20 33.72 -16.39
N HIS A 9 26.02 33.98 -17.68
CA HIS A 9 24.85 33.51 -18.44
C HIS A 9 24.78 31.99 -18.55
N LEU A 10 25.92 31.30 -18.76
CA LEU A 10 25.97 29.84 -18.81
C LEU A 10 25.63 29.21 -17.45
N LEU A 11 26.07 29.82 -16.34
CA LEU A 11 25.76 29.37 -14.99
C LEU A 11 24.26 29.50 -14.68
N VAL A 12 23.65 30.63 -15.04
CA VAL A 12 22.22 30.85 -14.87
C VAL A 12 21.41 29.89 -15.74
N LEU A 13 21.82 29.67 -17.00
CA LEU A 13 21.18 28.69 -17.88
C LEU A 13 21.25 27.27 -17.31
N GLY A 14 22.42 26.87 -16.80
CA GLY A 14 22.61 25.57 -16.14
C GLY A 14 21.71 25.40 -14.91
N LEU A 15 21.56 26.45 -14.09
CA LEU A 15 20.67 26.43 -12.93
C LEU A 15 19.19 26.31 -13.33
N ILE A 16 18.77 27.02 -14.38
CA ILE A 16 17.39 26.94 -14.91
C ILE A 16 17.11 25.53 -15.44
N ILE A 17 18.05 24.92 -16.16
CA ILE A 17 17.92 23.55 -16.66
C ILE A 17 17.85 22.56 -15.49
N LEU A 18 18.70 22.72 -14.47
CA LEU A 18 18.70 21.87 -13.29
C LEU A 18 17.39 21.98 -12.50
N LEU A 19 16.90 23.19 -12.24
CA LEU A 19 15.63 23.41 -11.56
C LEU A 19 14.44 22.92 -12.38
N GLY A 20 14.49 23.11 -13.70
CA GLY A 20 13.50 22.55 -14.64
C GLY A 20 13.49 21.02 -14.62
N PHE A 21 14.67 20.39 -14.57
CA PHE A 21 14.80 18.93 -14.46
C PHE A 21 14.29 18.41 -13.11
N ILE A 22 14.62 19.08 -12.00
CA ILE A 22 14.10 18.74 -10.67
C ILE A 22 12.57 18.88 -10.66
N ALA A 23 12.02 19.99 -11.17
CA ALA A 23 10.59 20.20 -11.26
C ALA A 23 9.91 19.15 -12.16
N PHE A 24 10.52 18.78 -13.29
CA PHE A 24 10.03 17.75 -14.21
C PHE A 24 10.04 16.34 -13.60
N LYS A 25 11.04 16.01 -12.76
CA LYS A 25 11.02 14.77 -11.98
C LYS A 25 9.94 14.80 -10.90
N ASN A 26 9.76 15.94 -10.22
CA ASN A 26 8.82 16.07 -9.12
C ASN A 26 7.33 16.11 -9.58
N THR A 27 7.06 16.28 -10.88
CA THR A 27 5.70 16.19 -11.45
C THR A 27 5.29 14.77 -11.81
N GLY A 28 6.19 13.79 -11.76
CA GLY A 28 5.96 12.42 -12.23
C GLY A 28 5.84 12.30 -13.77
N MET A 29 6.04 13.38 -14.53
CA MET A 29 6.03 13.33 -16.00
C MET A 29 7.24 12.60 -16.59
N PHE A 30 8.39 12.61 -15.89
CA PHE A 30 9.56 11.85 -16.29
C PHE A 30 9.24 10.35 -16.37
N ASP A 31 8.56 9.81 -15.36
CA ASP A 31 8.18 8.40 -15.32
C ASP A 31 7.16 8.10 -16.43
N LYS A 32 6.19 8.98 -16.69
CA LYS A 32 5.25 8.78 -17.82
C LYS A 32 5.90 8.72 -19.20
N TRP A 33 7.01 9.42 -19.42
CA TRP A 33 7.64 9.54 -20.74
C TRP A 33 8.77 8.52 -20.97
N PHE A 34 9.40 8.06 -19.89
CA PHE A 34 10.55 7.17 -19.95
C PHE A 34 10.33 5.81 -19.28
N ASP A 35 9.25 5.64 -18.50
CA ASP A 35 8.93 4.38 -17.84
C ASP A 35 7.99 3.54 -18.73
N LYS A 36 8.52 2.43 -19.22
CA LYS A 36 7.81 1.49 -20.09
C LYS A 36 7.05 0.49 -19.22
N SER A 37 6.14 1.01 -18.39
CA SER A 37 5.37 0.19 -17.46
C SER A 37 4.32 -0.66 -18.19
N THR A 38 4.06 -1.85 -17.68
CA THR A 38 3.04 -2.77 -18.23
C THR A 38 2.03 -3.15 -17.17
N THR A 39 0.80 -3.46 -17.59
CA THR A 39 -0.21 -4.02 -16.69
C THR A 39 -0.02 -5.53 -16.52
N ALA A 40 0.02 -6.01 -15.29
CA ALA A 40 0.07 -7.41 -14.93
C ALA A 40 -1.32 -8.05 -15.04
N GLU A 41 -1.37 -9.31 -15.47
CA GLU A 41 -2.58 -10.11 -15.33
C GLU A 41 -2.79 -10.48 -13.86
N ILE A 42 -4.04 -10.47 -13.43
CA ILE A 42 -4.44 -10.82 -12.07
C ILE A 42 -4.88 -12.29 -12.10
N ILE A 43 -4.19 -13.13 -11.33
CA ILE A 43 -4.71 -14.45 -10.97
C ILE A 43 -6.01 -14.21 -10.21
N LYS A 44 -7.09 -14.87 -10.62
CA LYS A 44 -8.42 -14.68 -10.05
C LYS A 44 -8.63 -15.54 -8.80
N SER A 45 -9.28 -14.97 -7.79
CA SER A 45 -9.79 -15.74 -6.65
C SER A 45 -10.93 -16.66 -7.10
N ASP A 46 -11.07 -17.82 -6.44
CA ASP A 46 -12.24 -18.68 -6.50
C ASP A 46 -13.37 -18.24 -5.55
N ILE A 47 -13.15 -17.13 -4.84
CA ILE A 47 -14.05 -16.54 -3.85
C ILE A 47 -14.45 -15.14 -4.32
N ASP A 48 -15.75 -14.86 -4.20
CA ASP A 48 -16.41 -13.57 -4.34
C ASP A 48 -17.26 -13.42 -3.06
N LYS A 49 -16.74 -12.67 -2.09
CA LYS A 49 -17.29 -12.62 -0.74
C LYS A 49 -18.58 -11.81 -0.64
N ASP A 50 -18.70 -10.71 -1.39
CA ASP A 50 -19.86 -9.81 -1.37
C ASP A 50 -20.87 -10.09 -2.49
N GLN A 51 -20.55 -11.03 -3.39
CA GLN A 51 -21.41 -11.53 -4.47
C GLN A 51 -21.75 -10.47 -5.51
N ASP A 52 -20.84 -9.54 -5.78
CA ASP A 52 -21.04 -8.49 -6.77
C ASP A 52 -20.63 -8.93 -8.20
N GLY A 53 -20.04 -10.12 -8.35
CA GLY A 53 -19.57 -10.70 -9.60
C GLY A 53 -18.11 -10.41 -9.93
N ILE A 54 -17.38 -9.74 -9.03
CA ILE A 54 -15.93 -9.55 -9.06
C ILE A 54 -15.29 -10.49 -8.02
N ASP A 55 -14.10 -11.01 -8.32
CA ASP A 55 -13.40 -11.90 -7.41
C ASP A 55 -12.60 -11.11 -6.36
N ASP A 56 -12.45 -11.65 -5.16
CA ASP A 56 -11.86 -10.92 -4.01
C ASP A 56 -10.50 -10.27 -4.32
N TYR A 57 -9.63 -10.90 -5.12
CA TYR A 57 -8.29 -10.35 -5.40
C TYR A 57 -8.40 -9.08 -6.25
N THR A 58 -9.36 -9.06 -7.17
CA THR A 58 -9.65 -7.89 -7.98
C THR A 58 -10.32 -6.81 -7.15
N ASP A 59 -11.28 -7.16 -6.28
CA ASP A 59 -11.93 -6.18 -5.40
C ASP A 59 -10.98 -5.50 -4.44
N ILE A 60 -10.03 -6.25 -3.87
CA ILE A 60 -9.02 -5.67 -2.99
C ILE A 60 -8.16 -4.67 -3.76
N LEU A 61 -7.74 -5.00 -4.98
CA LEU A 61 -6.99 -4.07 -5.82
C LEU A 61 -7.82 -2.84 -6.20
N GLU A 62 -9.09 -3.02 -6.57
CA GLU A 62 -9.99 -1.92 -6.92
C GLU A 62 -10.27 -1.01 -5.72
N GLY A 63 -10.51 -1.58 -4.54
CA GLY A 63 -10.65 -0.85 -3.29
C GLY A 63 -9.40 -0.03 -2.97
N ALA A 64 -8.21 -0.60 -3.18
CA ALA A 64 -6.94 0.11 -3.03
C ALA A 64 -6.82 1.31 -3.99
N LYS A 65 -7.24 1.14 -5.25
CA LYS A 65 -7.28 2.23 -6.25
C LYS A 65 -8.30 3.32 -5.88
N LYS A 66 -9.53 2.92 -5.49
CA LYS A 66 -10.57 3.83 -5.00
C LYS A 66 -10.09 4.64 -3.80
N PHE A 67 -9.38 4.02 -2.85
CA PHE A 67 -8.80 4.70 -1.69
C PHE A 67 -7.88 5.86 -2.11
N ILE A 68 -6.93 5.61 -3.02
CA ILE A 68 -5.93 6.62 -3.41
C ILE A 68 -6.55 7.73 -4.27
N ASP A 69 -7.63 7.45 -5.00
CA ASP A 69 -8.41 8.45 -5.74
C ASP A 69 -9.09 9.47 -4.82
N THR A 70 -9.36 9.11 -3.56
CA THR A 70 -9.85 10.06 -2.55
C THR A 70 -8.78 11.07 -2.08
N LYS A 71 -7.51 10.83 -2.42
CA LYS A 71 -6.34 11.67 -2.08
C LYS A 71 -6.24 11.99 -0.57
N PRO A 72 -6.22 10.97 0.31
CA PRO A 72 -6.26 11.18 1.76
C PRO A 72 -4.98 11.82 2.30
N ARG A 73 -5.08 12.71 3.29
CA ARG A 73 -3.90 13.34 3.88
C ARG A 73 -3.29 12.46 4.96
N TYR A 74 -1.97 12.41 5.06
CA TYR A 74 -1.34 11.61 6.11
C TYR A 74 -1.40 12.33 7.46
N LYS A 75 -1.97 11.67 8.47
CA LYS A 75 -1.84 12.07 9.88
C LYS A 75 -2.19 10.90 10.79
N SER A 76 -1.29 10.60 11.73
CA SER A 76 -1.61 9.67 12.81
C SER A 76 -2.58 10.33 13.79
N LYS A 77 -3.81 9.81 13.85
CA LYS A 77 -4.91 10.30 14.68
C LYS A 77 -5.74 9.12 15.18
N TYR A 78 -6.09 9.16 16.45
CA TYR A 78 -7.03 8.21 17.07
C TYR A 78 -8.48 8.64 16.79
N TYR A 79 -9.36 7.68 16.55
CA TYR A 79 -10.80 7.90 16.32
C TYR A 79 -11.60 7.02 17.26
N ASN A 80 -12.50 7.62 18.05
CA ASN A 80 -13.28 6.90 19.07
C ASN A 80 -14.21 5.82 18.50
N ASN A 81 -14.59 5.91 17.22
CA ASN A 81 -15.41 4.91 16.54
C ASN A 81 -14.57 3.96 15.66
N GLY A 82 -13.24 4.04 15.79
CA GLY A 82 -12.26 3.28 15.02
C GLY A 82 -11.99 3.81 13.62
N TYR A 83 -13.03 4.16 12.88
CA TYR A 83 -12.90 4.61 11.50
C TYR A 83 -12.66 6.13 11.39
N PRO A 84 -11.71 6.56 10.53
CA PRO A 84 -11.52 7.96 10.19
C PRO A 84 -12.75 8.62 9.55
N THR A 85 -13.17 9.76 10.07
CA THR A 85 -14.34 10.53 9.58
C THR A 85 -13.98 11.87 8.92
N ASP A 86 -12.69 12.15 8.79
CA ASP A 86 -12.13 13.36 8.19
C ASP A 86 -11.25 13.00 6.98
N GLU A 87 -10.38 13.90 6.52
CA GLU A 87 -9.49 13.66 5.39
C GLU A 87 -8.21 12.88 5.74
N TYR A 88 -7.97 12.59 7.03
CA TYR A 88 -6.71 12.00 7.48
C TYR A 88 -6.73 10.49 7.46
N ARG A 89 -5.65 9.89 6.95
CA ARG A 89 -5.44 8.44 6.91
C ARG A 89 -3.99 8.09 7.25
N VAL A 90 -3.74 6.81 7.52
CA VAL A 90 -2.39 6.20 7.64
C VAL A 90 -2.27 4.98 6.70
N CYS A 91 -1.10 4.34 6.66
CA CYS A 91 -0.82 3.21 5.77
C CYS A 91 -1.79 2.03 5.94
N THR A 92 -2.17 1.70 7.17
CA THR A 92 -3.11 0.61 7.46
C THR A 92 -4.54 0.94 7.05
N ASP A 93 -4.87 2.23 6.85
CA ASP A 93 -6.22 2.60 6.44
C ASP A 93 -6.54 2.20 5.00
N LEU A 94 -5.50 2.13 4.16
CA LEU A 94 -5.60 1.52 2.84
C LEU A 94 -6.08 0.08 2.93
N ILE A 95 -5.59 -0.69 3.91
CA ILE A 95 -5.82 -2.13 3.99
C ILE A 95 -7.26 -2.44 4.38
N TRP A 96 -7.79 -1.81 5.43
CA TRP A 96 -9.20 -2.06 5.78
C TRP A 96 -10.14 -1.51 4.72
N TYR A 97 -9.80 -0.41 4.04
CA TYR A 97 -10.63 0.14 2.96
C TYR A 97 -10.68 -0.80 1.74
N ALA A 98 -9.53 -1.35 1.36
CA ALA A 98 -9.44 -2.32 0.26
C ALA A 98 -10.21 -3.61 0.58
N LEU A 99 -10.09 -4.11 1.81
CA LEU A 99 -10.81 -5.31 2.25
C LEU A 99 -12.32 -5.09 2.41
N ASP A 100 -12.74 -3.91 2.86
CA ASP A 100 -14.16 -3.54 2.94
C ASP A 100 -14.80 -3.51 1.54
N ASN A 101 -14.06 -3.06 0.52
CA ASN A 101 -14.52 -3.13 -0.88
C ASN A 101 -14.75 -4.57 -1.37
N ALA A 102 -14.10 -5.57 -0.76
CA ALA A 102 -14.31 -6.99 -1.05
C ALA A 102 -15.25 -7.66 0.00
N GLY A 103 -16.00 -6.89 0.78
CA GLY A 103 -16.95 -7.41 1.76
C GLY A 103 -16.35 -7.94 3.07
N TYR A 104 -15.10 -7.60 3.41
CA TYR A 104 -14.43 -8.04 4.64
C TYR A 104 -14.32 -6.93 5.69
N ASP A 105 -14.91 -7.15 6.87
CA ASP A 105 -14.73 -6.30 8.04
C ASP A 105 -13.44 -6.65 8.79
N LEU A 106 -12.32 -6.06 8.37
CA LEU A 106 -11.00 -6.29 8.99
C LEU A 106 -11.00 -5.97 10.50
N LYS A 107 -11.77 -4.98 10.93
CA LYS A 107 -11.81 -4.58 12.34
C LYS A 107 -12.41 -5.69 13.19
N SER A 108 -13.53 -6.27 12.76
CA SER A 108 -14.15 -7.40 13.46
C SER A 108 -13.28 -8.65 13.42
N LEU A 109 -12.67 -8.96 12.27
CA LEU A 109 -11.76 -10.10 12.14
C LEU A 109 -10.56 -10.04 13.09
N ILE A 110 -9.93 -8.87 13.21
CA ILE A 110 -8.80 -8.66 14.13
C ILE A 110 -9.25 -8.70 15.59
N ASP A 111 -10.40 -8.10 15.92
CA ASP A 111 -10.95 -8.13 17.28
C ASP A 111 -11.26 -9.57 17.74
N GLU A 112 -11.80 -10.40 16.85
CA GLU A 112 -12.06 -11.81 17.10
C GLU A 112 -10.78 -12.63 17.30
N ASP A 113 -9.75 -12.47 16.45
CA ASP A 113 -8.48 -13.18 16.62
C ASP A 113 -7.75 -12.75 17.89
N ILE A 114 -7.75 -11.45 18.24
CA ILE A 114 -7.18 -10.95 19.49
C ILE A 114 -7.90 -11.55 20.71
N LYS A 115 -9.23 -11.62 20.70
CA LYS A 115 -10.01 -12.22 21.79
C LYS A 115 -9.66 -13.70 21.99
N ALA A 116 -9.50 -14.44 20.89
CA ALA A 116 -9.18 -15.87 20.94
C ALA A 116 -7.70 -16.16 21.21
N ASN A 117 -6.79 -15.22 20.89
CA ASN A 117 -5.35 -15.49 20.84
C ASN A 117 -4.50 -14.34 21.39
N LYS A 118 -4.94 -13.74 22.50
CA LYS A 118 -4.31 -12.55 23.09
C LYS A 118 -2.79 -12.66 23.30
N ASP A 119 -2.27 -13.84 23.65
CA ASP A 119 -0.84 -14.08 23.88
C ASP A 119 0.03 -14.00 22.62
N ALA A 120 -0.57 -14.04 21.42
CA ALA A 120 0.14 -13.87 20.16
C ALA A 120 0.41 -12.39 19.82
N TYR A 121 -0.21 -11.46 20.54
CA TYR A 121 -0.13 -10.02 20.30
C TYR A 121 0.65 -9.30 21.41
N ASP A 122 1.06 -8.06 21.13
CA ASP A 122 1.68 -7.19 22.13
C ASP A 122 0.71 -6.86 23.29
N LYS A 123 1.26 -6.54 24.46
CA LYS A 123 0.49 -6.34 25.69
C LYS A 123 -0.54 -5.20 25.63
N ASP A 124 -0.40 -4.27 24.70
CA ASP A 124 -1.25 -3.08 24.54
C ASP A 124 -2.38 -3.24 23.51
N VAL A 125 -2.73 -4.48 23.15
CA VAL A 125 -3.98 -4.80 22.45
C VAL A 125 -5.20 -4.87 23.38
N GLY A 126 -6.38 -4.77 22.79
CA GLY A 126 -7.68 -4.75 23.47
C GLY A 126 -8.48 -3.48 23.26
N ASP A 127 -8.02 -2.60 22.37
CA ASP A 127 -8.76 -1.42 21.92
C ASP A 127 -9.11 -1.60 20.44
N ALA A 128 -10.30 -2.15 20.21
CA ALA A 128 -10.80 -2.47 18.87
C ALA A 128 -10.89 -1.25 17.94
N ASN A 129 -10.83 -0.01 18.45
CA ASN A 129 -10.85 1.20 17.62
C ASN A 129 -9.49 1.52 16.99
N ILE A 130 -8.40 0.93 17.48
CA ILE A 130 -7.06 1.22 16.99
C ILE A 130 -6.28 -0.04 16.63
N ASP A 131 -6.68 -1.21 17.15
CA ASP A 131 -5.94 -2.45 16.92
C ASP A 131 -5.84 -2.84 15.45
N PHE A 132 -6.90 -2.66 14.65
CA PHE A 132 -6.89 -2.91 13.20
C PHE A 132 -6.13 -1.84 12.40
N ARG A 133 -5.68 -0.76 13.05
CA ARG A 133 -4.93 0.34 12.45
C ARG A 133 -3.46 0.37 12.90
N ARG A 134 -2.95 -0.77 13.39
CA ARG A 134 -1.55 -0.96 13.77
C ARG A 134 -0.92 -2.03 12.88
N VAL A 135 0.17 -1.66 12.20
CA VAL A 135 0.90 -2.57 11.29
C VAL A 135 1.25 -3.88 11.97
N ARG A 136 1.84 -3.83 13.18
CA ARG A 136 2.22 -5.03 13.94
C ARG A 136 1.03 -5.96 14.25
N ASN A 137 -0.15 -5.41 14.54
CA ASN A 137 -1.34 -6.20 14.86
C ASN A 137 -1.92 -6.83 13.60
N ILE A 138 -1.99 -6.06 12.51
CA ILE A 138 -2.40 -6.59 11.20
C ILE A 138 -1.46 -7.71 10.76
N LYS A 139 -0.14 -7.55 10.93
CA LYS A 139 0.83 -8.60 10.59
C LYS A 139 0.57 -9.90 11.35
N VAL A 140 0.39 -9.84 12.67
CA VAL A 140 0.08 -11.02 13.50
C VAL A 140 -1.21 -11.70 13.02
N PHE A 141 -2.26 -10.92 12.73
CA PHE A 141 -3.49 -11.46 12.18
C PHE A 141 -3.27 -12.16 10.82
N LEU A 142 -2.55 -11.52 9.90
CA LEU A 142 -2.26 -12.06 8.58
C LEU A 142 -1.44 -13.36 8.66
N ASP A 143 -0.39 -13.39 9.49
CA ASP A 143 0.45 -14.58 9.72
C ASP A 143 -0.36 -15.80 10.17
N ARG A 144 -1.45 -15.57 10.91
CA ARG A 144 -2.25 -16.62 11.54
C ARG A 144 -3.44 -17.06 10.70
N ASN A 145 -4.04 -16.13 9.96
CA ASN A 145 -5.37 -16.32 9.38
C ASN A 145 -5.39 -16.22 7.86
N VAL A 146 -4.31 -15.81 7.21
CA VAL A 146 -4.25 -15.60 5.76
C VAL A 146 -3.17 -16.48 5.13
N LEU A 147 -3.31 -16.80 3.85
CA LEU A 147 -2.27 -17.50 3.09
C LEU A 147 -0.98 -16.67 3.04
N VAL A 148 0.05 -17.17 3.72
CA VAL A 148 1.41 -16.59 3.70
C VAL A 148 2.18 -17.12 2.51
N LEU A 149 2.79 -16.23 1.75
CA LEU A 149 3.61 -16.54 0.59
C LEU A 149 5.09 -16.20 0.85
N PRO A 150 6.03 -16.94 0.26
CA PRO A 150 7.43 -16.54 0.18
C PRO A 150 7.59 -15.15 -0.48
N ASN A 151 8.58 -14.38 -0.03
CA ASN A 151 8.89 -13.06 -0.59
C ASN A 151 9.52 -13.12 -2.00
N ASN A 152 9.88 -14.31 -2.47
CA ASN A 152 10.43 -14.59 -3.79
C ASN A 152 9.42 -15.22 -4.75
N ASP A 153 8.18 -15.46 -4.30
CA ASP A 153 7.08 -15.89 -5.16
C ASP A 153 6.58 -14.74 -6.02
N GLU A 154 5.86 -15.07 -7.10
CA GLU A 154 5.28 -14.05 -7.97
C GLU A 154 4.14 -13.31 -7.24
N PHE A 155 4.35 -12.01 -7.06
CA PHE A 155 3.35 -11.08 -6.52
C PHE A 155 2.15 -10.97 -7.46
N ASN A 156 0.95 -11.24 -6.92
CA ASN A 156 -0.30 -11.01 -7.61
C ASN A 156 -0.86 -9.64 -7.23
N PRO A 157 -1.43 -8.87 -8.17
CA PRO A 157 -2.13 -7.64 -7.81
C PRO A 157 -3.24 -7.91 -6.80
N GLY A 158 -3.34 -7.05 -5.78
CA GLY A 158 -4.22 -7.26 -4.62
C GLY A 158 -3.56 -7.98 -3.43
N ASP A 159 -2.40 -8.62 -3.61
CA ASP A 159 -1.63 -9.18 -2.48
C ASP A 159 -1.22 -8.06 -1.50
N ILE A 160 -1.11 -8.41 -0.21
CA ILE A 160 -0.70 -7.50 0.86
C ILE A 160 0.77 -7.76 1.19
N VAL A 161 1.58 -6.70 1.27
CA VAL A 161 2.97 -6.78 1.72
C VAL A 161 3.20 -5.91 2.95
N VAL A 162 3.95 -6.46 3.90
CA VAL A 162 4.26 -5.82 5.19
C VAL A 162 5.76 -5.58 5.30
N TYR A 163 6.09 -4.40 5.83
CA TYR A 163 7.44 -3.97 6.22
C TYR A 163 7.43 -3.68 7.72
N ASP A 164 8.60 -3.55 8.35
CA ASP A 164 8.75 -3.33 9.81
C ASP A 164 7.78 -2.28 10.41
N ASN A 165 7.61 -1.14 9.72
CA ASN A 165 6.74 -0.05 10.17
C ASN A 165 5.78 0.45 9.07
N HIS A 166 5.50 -0.38 8.05
CA HIS A 166 4.70 0.03 6.89
C HIS A 166 3.96 -1.15 6.26
N ILE A 167 2.93 -0.87 5.48
CA ILE A 167 2.12 -1.88 4.79
C ILE A 167 1.63 -1.33 3.45
N ALA A 168 1.47 -2.21 2.47
CA ALA A 168 1.06 -1.84 1.12
C ALA A 168 0.28 -2.98 0.42
N ILE A 169 -0.36 -2.64 -0.69
CA ILE A 169 -1.01 -3.57 -1.61
C ILE A 169 -0.23 -3.60 -2.92
N ILE A 170 -0.06 -4.79 -3.51
CA ILE A 170 0.59 -4.96 -4.80
C ILE A 170 -0.29 -4.37 -5.91
N SER A 171 0.29 -3.50 -6.73
CA SER A 171 -0.36 -2.94 -7.91
C SER A 171 -0.30 -3.89 -9.10
N ASP A 172 -1.25 -3.73 -10.04
CA ASP A 172 -1.19 -4.28 -11.39
C ASP A 172 -0.22 -3.56 -12.32
N ILE A 173 0.44 -2.49 -11.89
CA ILE A 173 1.48 -1.83 -12.70
C ILE A 173 2.83 -2.46 -12.41
N LYS A 174 3.55 -2.90 -13.46
CA LYS A 174 4.92 -3.39 -13.38
C LYS A 174 5.90 -2.41 -14.02
N ASN A 175 7.08 -2.26 -13.42
CA ASN A 175 8.18 -1.49 -13.98
C ASN A 175 8.87 -2.27 -15.13
N LYS A 176 9.86 -1.65 -15.77
CA LYS A 176 10.64 -2.28 -16.85
C LYS A 176 11.37 -3.58 -16.46
N ASN A 177 11.63 -3.78 -15.17
CA ASN A 177 12.25 -5.00 -14.62
C ASN A 177 11.20 -6.08 -14.29
N LYS A 178 9.92 -5.85 -14.61
CA LYS A 178 8.77 -6.71 -14.28
C LYS A 178 8.44 -6.80 -12.79
N GLU A 179 8.91 -5.85 -12.00
CA GLU A 179 8.57 -5.74 -10.58
C GLU A 179 7.30 -4.92 -10.42
N ASN A 180 6.36 -5.36 -9.58
CA ASN A 180 5.14 -4.61 -9.32
C ASN A 180 5.44 -3.31 -8.55
N TYR A 181 4.66 -2.28 -8.86
CA TYR A 181 4.53 -1.11 -8.00
C TYR A 181 3.73 -1.50 -6.77
N ILE A 182 3.80 -0.65 -5.74
CA ILE A 182 2.95 -0.77 -4.56
C ILE A 182 1.95 0.39 -4.51
N ILE A 183 0.76 0.08 -4.04
CA ILE A 183 -0.23 1.05 -3.58
C ILE A 183 -0.04 1.18 -2.07
N HIS A 184 0.26 2.38 -1.58
CA HIS A 184 0.51 2.64 -0.16
C HIS A 184 0.25 4.09 0.24
N HIS A 185 0.27 4.39 1.53
CA HIS A 185 0.14 5.75 2.05
C HIS A 185 1.07 6.01 3.23
N ASP A 186 2.12 6.79 3.03
CA ASP A 186 3.07 7.18 4.08
C ASP A 186 3.24 8.70 4.24
N GLY A 187 2.51 9.49 3.44
CA GLY A 187 2.57 10.95 3.45
C GLY A 187 3.81 11.57 2.82
N VAL A 188 4.76 10.77 2.31
CA VAL A 188 6.02 11.25 1.73
C VAL A 188 6.12 10.88 0.25
N HIS A 189 5.76 9.64 -0.10
CA HIS A 189 5.86 9.12 -1.46
C HIS A 189 4.52 9.19 -2.19
N ALA A 190 4.56 8.98 -3.51
CA ALA A 190 3.36 8.84 -4.31
C ALA A 190 2.57 7.60 -3.89
N TYR A 191 1.23 7.64 -3.96
CA TYR A 191 0.41 6.50 -3.59
C TYR A 191 0.73 5.24 -4.39
N LEU A 192 1.03 5.40 -5.68
CA LEU A 192 1.54 4.34 -6.55
C LEU A 192 3.05 4.55 -6.70
N ASP A 193 3.85 3.72 -6.03
CA ASP A 193 5.32 3.87 -5.95
C ASP A 193 6.04 2.63 -6.50
N ASN A 194 7.12 2.87 -7.24
CA ASN A 194 8.11 1.85 -7.62
C ASN A 194 9.03 1.61 -6.41
N GLY A 195 8.44 1.10 -5.33
CA GLY A 195 9.04 1.03 -4.00
C GLY A 195 9.02 -0.36 -3.37
N LEU A 196 8.52 -1.39 -4.08
CA LEU A 196 8.30 -2.74 -3.54
C LEU A 196 9.53 -3.31 -2.81
N PHE A 197 10.72 -3.14 -3.39
CA PHE A 197 11.97 -3.66 -2.81
C PHE A 197 12.87 -2.58 -2.20
N ARG A 198 12.34 -1.37 -1.94
CA ARG A 198 13.13 -0.29 -1.30
C ARG A 198 13.42 -0.60 0.18
N LYS A 199 12.59 -1.45 0.80
CA LYS A 199 12.72 -1.93 2.18
C LYS A 199 12.55 -3.45 2.18
N GLU A 200 13.03 -4.10 3.25
CA GLU A 200 12.86 -5.53 3.46
C GLU A 200 11.37 -5.87 3.68
N ILE A 201 10.83 -6.75 2.84
CA ILE A 201 9.50 -7.32 3.02
C ILE A 201 9.59 -8.35 4.14
N ILE A 202 8.82 -8.17 5.20
CA ILE A 202 8.77 -9.09 6.36
C ILE A 202 7.49 -9.94 6.37
N GLY A 203 6.64 -9.78 5.37
CA GLY A 203 5.45 -10.60 5.14
C GLY A 203 4.84 -10.33 3.77
N HIS A 204 4.43 -11.38 3.09
CA HIS A 204 3.75 -11.36 1.81
C HIS A 204 2.53 -12.28 1.91
N TYR A 205 1.34 -11.75 1.62
CA TYR A 205 0.08 -12.43 1.90
C TYR A 205 -0.86 -12.31 0.71
N ARG A 206 -1.49 -13.43 0.36
CA ARG A 206 -2.61 -13.44 -0.59
C ARG A 206 -3.89 -13.68 0.18
N TRP A 207 -4.90 -12.85 -0.03
CA TRP A 207 -6.11 -12.88 0.80
C TRP A 207 -6.91 -14.17 0.64
N ARG A 208 -6.64 -15.17 1.47
CA ARG A 208 -7.41 -16.39 1.57
C ARG A 208 -7.48 -16.75 3.04
N LEU A 209 -8.66 -16.64 3.64
CA LEU A 209 -8.83 -16.97 5.05
C LEU A 209 -8.58 -18.46 5.27
N ASN A 210 -7.68 -18.78 6.19
CA ASN A 210 -7.48 -20.12 6.68
C ASN A 210 -8.68 -20.42 7.58
N ASN A 211 -9.65 -21.20 7.11
CA ASN A 211 -10.90 -21.54 7.83
C ASN A 211 -10.66 -22.43 9.07
N GLY A 212 -9.74 -22.07 9.96
CA GLY A 212 -9.37 -22.83 11.15
C GLY A 212 -8.51 -24.07 10.88
N ILE A 213 -8.01 -24.26 9.65
CA ILE A 213 -7.03 -25.30 9.35
C ILE A 213 -5.66 -24.75 9.73
N LYS A 214 -5.25 -25.02 10.97
CA LYS A 214 -3.84 -24.98 11.39
C LYS A 214 -3.23 -26.37 11.25
#